data_AF-A0A7C0VRX4-F1
#
_entry.id   AF-A0A7C0VRX4-F1
#
_cell.length_a   1.000
_cell.length_b   1.000
_cell.length_c   1.000
_cell.angle_alpha   90.00
_cell.angle_beta   90.00
_cell.angle_gamma   90.00
#
_symmetry.space_group_name_H-M   'P 1'
#
loop_
_entity.id
_entity.type
_entity.pdbx_description
1 polymer ?
#
loop_
_entity_poly.entity_id
_entity_poly.type
_entity_poly.pdbx_seq_one_letter_code
_entity_poly.pdbx_strand_id
1 'polypeptide(L)'
;MISRTFLRKLLLSAGAKKVSQEAVETLEQVLTEVASEISIGAVEVANTSSRKTVRRNDVLTSYKIFTRALKFVEKTRGKEDVEG
;
A
#
# COMPACT_ATOMS: atom_id res chain seq x y z
N MET A 1 3.11 11.54 9.47
CA MET A 1 4.44 11.07 9.01
C MET A 1 4.77 9.79 9.76
N ILE A 2 5.16 8.73 9.06
CA ILE A 2 5.49 7.44 9.70
C ILE A 2 6.85 7.59 10.38
N SER A 3 7.02 7.05 11.58
CA SER A 3 8.30 7.15 12.29
C SER A 3 9.40 6.42 11.52
N ARG A 4 10.46 7.13 11.11
CA ARG A 4 11.66 6.55 10.47
C ARG A 4 12.33 5.49 11.33
N THR A 5 12.28 5.64 12.65
CA THR A 5 12.78 4.63 13.60
C THR A 5 11.98 3.34 13.50
N PHE A 6 10.65 3.43 13.39
CA PHE A 6 9.79 2.27 13.20
C PHE A 6 10.07 1.58 11.86
N LEU A 7 10.18 2.34 10.76
CA LEU A 7 10.48 1.81 9.43
C LEU A 7 11.82 1.08 9.39
N ARG A 8 12.85 1.64 10.03
CA ARG A 8 14.15 0.97 10.20
C ARG A 8 14.02 -0.35 10.95
N LYS A 9 13.28 -0.38 12.06
CA LYS A 9 13.02 -1.62 12.83
C LYS A 9 12.23 -2.64 12.03
N LEU A 10 11.28 -2.20 11.21
CA LEU A 10 10.50 -3.07 10.33
C LEU A 10 11.41 -3.78 9.33
N LEU A 11 12.31 -3.05 8.66
CA LEU A 11 13.29 -3.62 7.73
C LEU A 11 14.25 -4.60 8.40
N LEU A 12 14.75 -4.26 9.59
CA LEU A 12 15.60 -5.18 10.38
C LEU A 12 14.84 -6.45 10.78
N SER A 13 13.57 -6.32 11.20
CA SER A 13 12.72 -7.45 11.57
C SER A 13 12.36 -8.33 10.37
N ALA A 14 12.33 -7.76 9.17
CA ALA A 14 12.18 -8.49 7.91
C ALA A 14 13.45 -9.25 7.49
N GLY A 15 14.55 -9.13 8.25
CA GLY A 15 15.79 -9.87 8.03
C GLY A 15 16.95 -9.05 7.47
N ALA A 16 16.80 -7.74 7.29
CA ALA A 16 17.92 -6.89 6.89
C ALA A 16 19.00 -6.85 8.00
N LYS A 17 20.28 -7.07 7.64
CA LYS A 17 21.39 -6.98 8.61
C LYS A 17 21.76 -5.53 8.97
N LYS A 18 21.67 -4.63 7.98
CA LYS A 18 21.89 -3.19 8.09
C LYS A 18 20.90 -2.49 7.18
N VAL A 19 20.57 -1.25 7.50
CA VAL A 19 19.58 -0.45 6.78
C VAL A 19 20.18 0.93 6.51
N SER A 20 20.24 1.37 5.25
CA SER A 20 20.68 2.73 4.91
C SER A 20 19.59 3.74 5.26
N GLN A 21 19.95 5.02 5.33
CA GLN A 21 18.96 6.08 5.53
C GLN A 21 18.03 6.21 4.31
N GLU A 22 18.60 6.12 3.11
CA GLU A 22 17.85 6.15 1.84
C GLU A 22 16.78 5.04 1.78
N ALA A 23 17.11 3.80 2.17
CA ALA A 23 16.13 2.72 2.16
C ALA A 23 14.93 2.98 3.10
N VAL A 24 15.16 3.68 4.22
CA VAL A 24 14.08 4.08 5.14
C VAL A 24 13.20 5.15 4.48
N GLU A 25 13.80 6.09 3.78
CA GLU A 25 13.08 7.18 3.09
C GLU A 25 12.28 6.66 1.90
N THR A 26 12.84 5.74 1.11
CA THR A 26 12.11 5.05 0.05
C THR A 26 10.94 4.25 0.61
N LEU A 27 11.14 3.50 1.70
CA LEU A 27 10.05 2.75 2.34
C LEU A 27 8.97 3.70 2.88
N GLU A 28 9.34 4.84 3.44
CA GLU A 28 8.40 5.88 3.88
C GLU A 28 7.53 6.37 2.73
N GLN A 29 8.13 6.69 1.59
CA GLN A 29 7.42 7.15 0.39
C GLN A 29 6.45 6.09 -0.13
N VAL A 30 6.93 4.86 -0.34
CA VAL A 30 6.11 3.75 -0.87
C VAL A 30 4.94 3.44 0.05
N LEU A 31 5.18 3.34 1.36
CA LEU A 31 4.10 3.05 2.31
C LEU A 31 3.10 4.19 2.40
N THR A 32 3.54 5.44 2.26
CA THR A 32 2.65 6.60 2.27
C THR A 32 1.75 6.59 1.03
N GLU A 33 2.30 6.31 -0.15
CA GLU A 33 1.55 6.21 -1.40
C GLU A 33 0.48 5.10 -1.32
N VAL A 34 0.89 3.89 -0.94
CA VAL A 34 -0.05 2.75 -0.79
C VAL A 34 -1.13 3.05 0.26
N ALA A 35 -0.74 3.63 1.40
CA ALA A 35 -1.70 3.99 2.45
C ALA A 35 -2.66 5.09 1.98
N SER A 36 -2.20 6.04 1.17
CA SER A 36 -3.02 7.11 0.62
C SER A 36 -4.13 6.56 -0.29
N GLU A 37 -3.77 5.71 -1.25
CA GLU A 37 -4.72 5.07 -2.17
C GLU A 37 -5.80 4.27 -1.42
N ILE A 38 -5.38 3.46 -0.45
CA ILE A 38 -6.33 2.69 0.37
C ILE A 38 -7.23 3.62 1.19
N SER A 39 -6.68 4.72 1.72
CA SER A 39 -7.43 5.68 2.54
C SER A 39 -8.49 6.42 1.73
N ILE A 40 -8.15 6.87 0.52
CA ILE A 40 -9.08 7.51 -0.42
C ILE A 40 -10.23 6.55 -0.73
N GLY A 41 -9.93 5.32 -1.18
CA GLY A 41 -10.96 4.34 -1.48
C GLY A 41 -11.82 3.96 -0.27
N ALA A 42 -11.25 3.93 0.94
CA ALA A 42 -12.02 3.64 2.16
C ALA A 42 -13.00 4.78 2.51
N VAL A 43 -12.59 6.03 2.31
CA VAL A 43 -13.46 7.20 2.46
C VAL A 43 -14.60 7.16 1.44
N GLU A 44 -14.29 6.82 0.18
CA GLU A 44 -15.30 6.66 -0.88
C GLU A 44 -16.34 5.59 -0.54
N VAL A 45 -15.90 4.41 -0.10
CA VAL A 45 -16.80 3.32 0.31
C VAL A 45 -17.72 3.75 1.47
N ALA A 46 -17.19 4.49 2.44
CA ALA A 46 -17.99 5.05 3.52
C ALA A 46 -19.03 6.07 3.00
N ASN A 47 -18.61 6.95 2.09
CA ASN A 47 -19.46 7.97 1.47
C ASN A 47 -20.59 7.37 0.63
N THR A 48 -20.35 6.29 -0.14
CA THR A 48 -21.40 5.56 -0.88
C THR A 48 -22.49 5.02 0.06
N SER A 49 -22.14 4.72 1.31
CA SER A 49 -23.08 4.31 2.35
C SER A 49 -23.65 5.48 3.17
N SER A 50 -23.46 6.73 2.74
CA SER A 50 -23.82 7.97 3.45
C SER A 50 -23.26 8.07 4.88
N ARG A 51 -22.15 7.38 5.17
CA ARG A 51 -21.50 7.40 6.50
C ARG A 51 -20.35 8.40 6.53
N LYS A 52 -20.29 9.19 7.60
CA LYS A 52 -19.16 10.10 7.88
C LYS A 52 -18.00 9.43 8.64
N THR A 53 -18.24 8.23 9.16
CA THR A 53 -17.24 7.46 9.91
C THR A 53 -16.75 6.29 9.05
N VAL A 54 -15.45 6.29 8.77
CA VAL A 54 -14.75 5.15 8.15
C VAL A 54 -14.70 4.01 9.17
N ARG A 55 -15.12 2.82 8.73
CA ARG A 55 -15.15 1.59 9.53
C ARG A 55 -14.14 0.59 8.98
N ARG A 56 -13.84 -0.42 9.80
CA ARG A 56 -12.98 -1.56 9.43
C ARG A 56 -13.31 -2.14 8.06
N ASN A 57 -14.59 -2.35 7.76
CA ASN A 57 -15.01 -2.97 6.51
C ASN A 57 -14.71 -2.09 5.28
N ASP A 58 -14.70 -0.76 5.43
CA ASP A 58 -14.39 0.16 4.34
C ASP A 58 -12.91 0.03 3.95
N VAL A 59 -12.03 0.02 4.95
CA VAL A 59 -10.58 -0.19 4.78
C VAL A 59 -10.30 -1.55 4.13
N LEU A 60 -10.94 -2.61 4.61
CA LEU A 60 -10.77 -3.95 4.03
C LEU A 60 -11.31 -4.05 2.60
N THR A 61 -12.41 -3.36 2.30
CA THR A 61 -13.00 -3.34 0.95
C THR A 61 -12.07 -2.59 0.00
N SER A 62 -11.61 -1.41 0.38
CA SER A 62 -10.65 -0.61 -0.38
C SER A 62 -9.35 -1.39 -0.64
N TYR A 63 -8.79 -2.04 0.39
CA TYR A 63 -7.61 -2.90 0.24
C TYR A 63 -7.81 -4.06 -0.76
N LYS A 64 -8.98 -4.71 -0.74
CA LYS A 64 -9.31 -5.77 -1.71
C LYS A 64 -9.39 -5.24 -3.14
N ILE A 65 -9.95 -4.04 -3.33
CA ILE A 65 -10.03 -3.38 -4.63
C ILE A 65 -8.61 -3.05 -5.13
N PHE A 66 -7.81 -2.39 -4.29
CA PHE A 66 -6.42 -2.03 -4.56
C PHE A 66 -5.57 -3.25 -4.96
N THR A 67 -5.59 -4.31 -4.17
CA THR A 67 -4.82 -5.53 -4.46
C THR A 67 -5.30 -6.27 -5.71
N ARG A 68 -6.60 -6.22 -6.03
CA ARG A 68 -7.12 -6.81 -7.27
C ARG A 68 -6.63 -6.03 -8.50
N ALA A 69 -6.57 -4.69 -8.42
CA ALA A 69 -6.02 -3.86 -9.47
C ALA A 69 -4.53 -4.18 -9.72
N LEU A 70 -3.73 -4.31 -8.65
CA LEU A 70 -2.31 -4.71 -8.78
C LEU A 70 -2.14 -6.07 -9.46
N LYS A 71 -2.88 -7.09 -9.03
CA LYS A 71 -2.85 -8.42 -9.65
C LYS A 71 -3.24 -8.40 -11.13
N PHE A 72 -4.14 -7.49 -11.50
CA PHE A 72 -4.51 -7.30 -12.90
C PHE A 72 -3.36 -6.72 -13.72
N VAL A 73 -2.67 -5.69 -13.20
CA VAL A 73 -1.51 -5.07 -13.84
C VAL A 73 -0.35 -6.07 -14.01
N GLU A 74 -0.06 -6.88 -13.00
CA GLU A 74 0.96 -7.93 -13.09
C GLU A 74 0.63 -8.95 -14.19
N LYS A 75 -0.65 -9.33 -14.30
CA LYS A 75 -1.14 -10.26 -15.32
C LYS A 75 -1.05 -9.70 -16.74
N THR A 76 -1.23 -8.39 -16.92
CA THR A 76 -1.11 -7.76 -18.24
C THR A 76 0.35 -7.58 -18.65
N ARG A 77 1.24 -7.28 -17.71
CA ARG A 77 2.70 -7.20 -17.98
C ARG A 77 3.31 -8.53 -18.38
N GLY A 78 2.92 -9.62 -17.71
CA GLY A 78 3.39 -10.97 -18.07
C GLY A 78 2.94 -11.48 -19.45
N LYS A 79 2.14 -10.72 -20.21
CA LYS A 79 1.83 -11.02 -21.61
C LYS A 79 2.74 -10.27 -22.60
N GLU A 80 3.31 -9.15 -22.21
CA GLU A 80 4.18 -8.34 -23.09
C GLU A 80 5.61 -8.92 -23.15
N ASP A 81 6.06 -9.59 -22.08
CA ASP A 81 7.41 -10.18 -22.00
C ASP A 81 7.56 -11.55 -22.72
N VAL A 82 6.48 -12.10 -23.30
CA VAL A 82 6.49 -13.42 -23.97
C VAL A 82 6.43 -13.30 -25.51
N GLU A 83 6.15 -12.11 -26.03
CA GLU A 83 6.08 -11.84 -27.48
C GLU A 83 7.20 -10.92 -28.00
N GLY A 84 8.23 -10.65 -27.18
CA GLY A 84 9.39 -9.82 -27.51
C GLY A 84 10.66 -10.61 -27.83
#